data_AF-A0A962IA54-F1
#
_entry.id   AF-A0A962IA54-F1
#
_cell.length_a   1.000
_cell.length_b   1.000
_cell.length_c   1.000
_cell.angle_alpha   90.00
_cell.angle_beta   90.00
_cell.angle_gamma   90.00
#
_symmetry.space_group_name_H-M   'P 1'
#
loop_
_entity.id
_entity.type
_entity.pdbx_description
1 polymer ?
#
loop_
_entity_poly.entity_id
_entity_poly.type
_entity_poly.pdbx_seq_one_letter_code
_entity_poly.pdbx_strand_id
1 'polypeptide(L)'
;MNELNDILDSDLDPNETREWVESLQAVIGADGAQRAHYLMERMVEVTRRAGAFLPFQPTTEYINTIAPTLETRGDGDPAMEWRIRSIIRWNAMAMVVRANRRPGEVGGHIASFASSATLYDVGFNHFWRAPNDAHPGDLIYVQGHSSPGVYARAFLEGRLSEEQIDH
;
A
#
# COMPACT_ATOMS: atom_id res chain seq x y z
N MET A 1 9.32 22.46 -12.33
CA MET A 1 8.53 23.61 -11.89
C MET A 1 8.95 23.87 -10.45
N ASN A 2 9.45 25.07 -10.14
CA ASN A 2 9.81 25.42 -8.76
C ASN A 2 8.49 25.77 -8.07
N GLU A 3 7.94 24.86 -7.26
CA GLU A 3 6.69 25.12 -6.51
C GLU A 3 6.77 26.41 -5.68
N LEU A 4 7.99 26.77 -5.24
CA LEU A 4 8.30 28.05 -4.61
C LEU A 4 7.98 29.25 -5.52
N ASN A 5 8.26 29.18 -6.82
CA ASN A 5 8.01 30.29 -7.73
C ASN A 5 6.50 30.45 -8.02
N ASP A 6 5.74 29.35 -8.09
CA ASP A 6 4.29 29.39 -8.31
C ASP A 6 3.54 29.97 -7.10
N ILE A 7 4.05 29.77 -5.87
CA ILE A 7 3.52 30.42 -4.66
C ILE A 7 3.77 31.94 -4.73
N LEU A 8 4.98 32.36 -5.10
CA LEU A 8 5.42 33.76 -5.07
C LEU A 8 4.74 34.65 -6.13
N ASP A 9 4.32 34.09 -7.27
CA ASP A 9 3.69 34.87 -8.36
C ASP A 9 2.25 35.33 -8.05
N SER A 10 1.65 34.83 -6.95
CA SER A 10 0.33 35.26 -6.45
C SER A 10 0.35 35.73 -4.98
N ASP A 11 1.54 35.91 -4.41
CA ASP A 11 1.78 36.22 -3.01
C ASP A 11 1.67 37.72 -2.72
N LEU A 12 1.10 38.07 -1.56
CA LEU A 12 0.95 39.45 -1.10
C LEU A 12 2.28 40.04 -0.63
N ASP A 13 3.15 39.22 -0.01
CA ASP A 13 4.53 39.57 0.31
C ASP A 13 5.47 38.36 0.09
N PRO A 14 6.01 38.23 -1.13
CA PRO A 14 6.92 37.14 -1.49
C PRO A 14 8.19 37.05 -0.62
N ASN A 15 8.64 38.17 -0.03
CA ASN A 15 9.85 38.16 0.79
C ASN A 15 9.55 37.60 2.18
N GLU A 16 8.42 38.00 2.78
CA GLU A 16 7.97 37.42 4.05
C GLU A 16 7.79 35.91 3.91
N THR A 17 7.05 35.44 2.90
CA THR A 17 6.85 34.00 2.67
C THR A 17 8.17 33.25 2.49
N ARG A 18 9.14 33.84 1.78
CA ARG A 18 10.47 33.25 1.63
C ARG A 18 11.18 33.12 2.97
N GLU A 19 11.18 34.16 3.80
CA GLU A 19 11.81 34.13 5.12
C GLU A 19 11.21 33.05 6.03
N TRP A 20 9.89 32.87 6.01
CA TRP A 20 9.22 31.81 6.77
C TRP A 20 9.58 30.40 6.28
N VAL A 21 9.61 30.20 4.96
CA VAL A 21 10.00 28.90 4.35
C VAL A 21 11.46 28.57 4.67
N GLU A 22 12.37 29.53 4.50
CA GLU A 22 13.79 29.38 4.81
C GLU A 22 14.02 29.10 6.31
N SER A 23 13.25 29.76 7.18
CA SER A 23 13.30 29.51 8.64
C SER A 23 12.88 28.08 8.98
N LEU A 24 11.83 27.55 8.35
CA LEU A 24 11.40 26.17 8.56
C LEU A 24 12.42 25.17 8.03
N GLN A 25 13.02 25.44 6.85
CA GLN A 25 14.10 24.63 6.29
C GLN A 25 15.33 24.60 7.21
N ALA A 26 15.70 25.73 7.80
CA ALA A 26 16.79 25.81 8.76
C ALA A 26 16.53 24.95 10.00
N VAL A 27 15.30 24.96 10.54
CA VAL A 27 14.90 24.10 11.67
C VAL A 27 14.97 22.62 11.27
N ILE A 28 14.48 22.24 10.09
CA ILE A 28 14.57 20.86 9.61
C ILE A 28 16.04 20.42 9.51
N GLY A 29 16.91 21.30 9.00
CA GLY A 29 18.34 21.02 8.85
C GLY A 29 19.08 20.89 10.19
N ALA A 30 18.70 21.67 11.20
CA ALA A 30 19.37 21.67 12.51
C ALA A 30 18.79 20.62 13.48
N ASP A 31 17.46 20.57 13.61
CA ASP A 31 16.75 19.85 14.68
C ASP A 31 15.83 18.72 14.14
N GLY A 32 15.71 18.59 12.82
CA GLY A 32 14.96 17.53 12.16
C GLY A 32 13.44 17.78 11.99
N ALA A 33 12.81 16.87 11.25
CA ALA A 33 11.41 17.01 10.82
C ALA A 33 10.39 17.03 11.98
N GLN A 34 10.65 16.30 13.07
CA GLN A 34 9.76 16.29 14.24
C GLN A 34 9.67 17.66 14.91
N ARG A 35 10.79 18.39 14.99
CA ARG A 35 10.81 19.74 15.56
C ARG A 35 10.06 20.73 14.66
N ALA A 36 10.27 20.64 13.36
CA ALA A 36 9.55 21.45 12.38
C ALA A 36 8.03 21.21 12.45
N HIS A 37 7.61 19.94 12.54
CA HIS A 37 6.20 19.58 12.72
C HIS A 37 5.60 20.20 13.99
N TYR A 38 6.28 20.09 15.13
CA TYR A 38 5.85 20.72 16.38
C TYR A 38 5.65 22.25 16.24
N LEU A 39 6.55 22.95 15.56
CA LEU A 39 6.42 24.39 15.34
C LEU A 39 5.22 24.72 14.45
N MET A 40 5.02 23.95 13.38
CA MET A 40 3.85 24.09 12.51
C MET A 40 2.54 23.88 13.26
N GLU A 41 2.45 22.88 14.16
CA GLU A 41 1.28 22.67 15.00
C GLU A 41 0.96 23.89 15.90
N ARG A 42 1.99 24.52 16.47
CA ARG A 42 1.83 25.73 17.29
C ARG A 42 1.38 26.94 16.46
N MET A 43 1.92 27.11 15.25
CA MET A 43 1.47 28.17 14.34
C MET A 43 0.01 27.97 13.94
N VAL A 44 -0.37 26.73 13.58
CA VAL A 44 -1.75 26.33 13.30
C VAL A 44 -2.69 26.67 14.46
N GLU A 45 -2.27 26.40 15.69
CA GLU A 45 -3.05 26.72 16.90
C GLU A 45 -3.26 28.23 17.08
N VAL A 46 -2.21 29.04 16.91
CA VAL A 46 -2.28 30.50 16.98
C VAL A 46 -3.21 31.05 15.90
N THR A 47 -3.07 30.58 14.67
CA THR A 47 -3.89 30.98 13.51
C THR A 47 -5.36 30.64 13.73
N ARG A 48 -5.67 29.45 14.28
CA ARG A 48 -7.05 29.07 14.65
C ARG A 48 -7.64 29.99 15.69
N ARG A 49 -6.89 30.34 16.74
CA ARG A 49 -7.35 31.26 17.80
C ARG A 49 -7.61 32.67 17.27
N ALA A 50 -6.92 33.08 16.21
CA ALA A 50 -7.15 34.35 15.52
C ALA A 50 -8.38 34.35 14.59
N GLY A 51 -9.12 33.24 14.50
CA GLY A 51 -10.33 33.13 13.69
C GLY A 51 -10.08 32.85 12.21
N ALA A 52 -8.83 32.60 11.81
CA ALA A 52 -8.50 32.22 10.44
C ALA A 52 -8.89 30.75 10.18
N PHE A 53 -9.54 30.52 9.04
CA PHE A 53 -9.86 29.18 8.56
C PHE A 53 -8.59 28.56 7.97
N LEU A 54 -8.04 27.56 8.63
CA LEU A 54 -6.99 26.74 8.02
C LEU A 54 -7.64 25.74 7.08
N PRO A 55 -7.25 25.68 5.79
CA PRO A 55 -7.62 24.57 4.94
C PRO A 55 -6.98 23.30 5.50
N PHE A 56 -7.76 22.52 6.25
CA PHE A 56 -7.37 21.14 6.54
C PHE A 56 -7.46 20.38 5.22
N GLN A 57 -6.32 20.04 4.64
CA GLN A 57 -6.27 19.06 3.56
C GLN A 57 -6.23 17.68 4.22
N PRO A 58 -7.28 16.84 4.05
CA PRO A 58 -7.31 15.49 4.64
C PRO A 58 -6.36 14.51 3.96
N THR A 59 -5.56 14.98 3.00
CA THR A 59 -4.69 14.17 2.15
C THR A 59 -3.23 14.53 2.39
N THR A 60 -2.39 13.51 2.47
CA THR A 60 -0.94 13.67 2.40
C THR A 60 -0.49 13.71 0.95
N GLU A 61 0.77 14.07 0.73
CA GLU A 61 1.43 13.96 -0.58
C GLU A 61 1.29 12.57 -1.21
N TYR A 62 1.31 12.53 -2.55
CA TYR A 62 1.21 11.29 -3.32
C TYR A 62 2.55 10.54 -3.37
N ILE A 63 3.06 10.19 -2.19
CA ILE A 63 4.31 9.46 -1.95
C ILE A 63 4.07 8.36 -0.90
N ASN A 64 5.06 7.47 -0.71
CA ASN A 64 4.99 6.44 0.32
C ASN A 64 5.03 7.06 1.72
N THR A 65 4.11 6.65 2.60
CA THR A 65 4.07 7.10 4.01
C THR A 65 5.33 6.72 4.80
N ILE A 66 5.94 5.56 4.49
CA ILE A 66 7.17 5.08 5.13
C ILE A 66 8.35 5.38 4.21
N ALA A 67 9.29 6.21 4.67
CA ALA A 67 10.49 6.55 3.92
C ALA A 67 11.46 5.35 3.82
N PRO A 68 12.28 5.24 2.75
CA PRO A 68 13.22 4.12 2.58
C PRO A 68 14.22 3.94 3.73
N THR A 69 14.56 5.02 4.44
CA THR A 69 15.47 4.98 5.60
C THR A 69 14.82 4.41 6.87
N LEU A 70 13.49 4.38 6.92
CA LEU A 70 12.69 3.81 8.02
C LEU A 70 12.13 2.44 7.67
N GLU A 71 12.34 1.96 6.44
CA GLU A 71 11.83 0.67 5.98
C GLU A 71 12.55 -0.48 6.68
N THR A 72 11.77 -1.39 7.27
CA THR A 72 12.30 -2.64 7.83
C THR A 72 12.40 -3.66 6.71
N ARG A 73 13.58 -4.27 6.56
CA ARG A 73 13.77 -5.37 5.60
C ARG A 73 13.14 -6.65 6.15
N GLY A 74 12.38 -7.34 5.30
CA GLY A 74 11.87 -8.68 5.60
C GLY A 74 13.00 -9.71 5.70
N ASP A 75 12.70 -10.82 6.36
CA ASP A 75 13.59 -11.97 6.58
C ASP A 75 13.45 -13.07 5.51
N GLY A 76 12.46 -12.97 4.62
CA GLY A 76 12.21 -13.91 3.53
C GLY A 76 13.25 -13.88 2.39
N ASP A 77 13.21 -14.89 1.52
CA ASP A 77 14.00 -14.96 0.28
C ASP A 77 13.18 -14.38 -0.89
N PRO A 78 13.50 -13.16 -1.39
CA PRO A 78 12.71 -12.52 -2.43
C PRO A 78 12.66 -13.29 -3.75
N ALA A 79 13.72 -14.04 -4.08
CA ALA A 79 13.79 -14.80 -5.32
C ALA A 79 12.88 -16.03 -5.25
N MET A 80 12.90 -16.73 -4.11
CA MET A 80 12.01 -17.87 -3.88
C MET A 80 10.55 -17.43 -3.84
N GLU A 81 10.24 -16.36 -3.11
CA GLU A 81 8.88 -15.80 -3.04
C GLU A 81 8.36 -15.38 -4.42
N TRP A 82 9.20 -14.71 -5.21
CA TRP A 82 8.83 -14.34 -6.58
C TRP A 82 8.53 -15.57 -7.45
N ARG A 83 9.30 -16.65 -7.31
CA ARG A 83 9.08 -17.90 -8.04
C ARG A 83 7.77 -18.56 -7.64
N ILE A 84 7.50 -18.70 -6.34
CA ILE A 84 6.26 -19.27 -5.80
C ILE A 84 5.06 -18.44 -6.28
N ARG A 85 5.12 -17.11 -6.13
CA ARG A 85 4.06 -16.20 -6.57
C ARG A 85 3.81 -16.26 -8.08
N SER A 86 4.84 -16.47 -8.88
CA SER A 86 4.69 -16.62 -10.33
C SER A 86 3.95 -17.92 -10.70
N ILE A 87 4.21 -19.02 -9.99
CA ILE A 87 3.46 -20.27 -10.16
C ILE A 87 2.00 -20.10 -9.75
N ILE A 88 1.74 -19.43 -8.62
CA ILE A 88 0.38 -19.14 -8.16
C ILE A 88 -0.36 -18.28 -9.19
N ARG A 89 0.27 -17.23 -9.73
CA ARG A 89 -0.30 -16.38 -10.80
C ARG A 89 -0.63 -17.19 -12.05
N TRP A 90 0.27 -18.09 -12.46
CA TRP A 90 0.05 -18.97 -13.60
C TRP A 90 -1.15 -19.89 -13.40
N ASN A 91 -1.20 -20.60 -12.28
CA ASN A 91 -2.30 -21.52 -11.97
C ASN A 91 -3.64 -20.78 -11.89
N ALA A 92 -3.68 -19.59 -11.27
CA ALA A 92 -4.88 -18.75 -11.20
C ALA A 92 -5.41 -18.37 -12.59
N MET A 93 -4.52 -17.92 -13.47
CA MET A 93 -4.88 -17.61 -14.86
C MET A 93 -5.32 -18.86 -15.62
N ALA A 94 -4.61 -19.98 -15.46
CA ALA A 94 -4.88 -21.23 -16.15
C ALA A 94 -6.27 -21.77 -15.81
N MET A 95 -6.68 -21.73 -14.53
CA MET A 95 -8.03 -22.11 -14.11
C MET A 95 -9.10 -21.29 -14.85
N VAL A 96 -8.97 -19.96 -14.86
CA VAL A 96 -9.95 -19.08 -15.52
C VAL A 96 -9.97 -19.30 -17.04
N VAL A 97 -8.82 -19.47 -17.67
CA VAL A 97 -8.74 -19.75 -19.12
C VAL A 97 -9.36 -21.12 -19.45
N ARG A 98 -9.11 -22.15 -18.64
CA ARG A 98 -9.71 -23.48 -18.83
C ARG A 98 -11.22 -23.44 -18.67
N ALA A 99 -11.72 -22.75 -17.64
CA ALA A 99 -13.16 -22.58 -17.42
C ALA A 99 -13.84 -21.90 -18.61
N ASN A 100 -13.27 -20.81 -19.13
CA ASN A 100 -13.83 -20.08 -20.28
C ASN A 100 -13.70 -20.81 -21.64
N ARG A 101 -12.96 -21.92 -21.72
CA ARG A 101 -12.93 -22.77 -22.91
C ARG A 101 -14.06 -23.79 -22.96
N ARG A 102 -14.73 -24.05 -21.83
CA ARG A 102 -15.84 -25.00 -21.76
C ARG A 102 -17.14 -24.35 -22.24
N PRO A 103 -18.10 -25.13 -22.76
CA PRO A 103 -19.43 -24.62 -23.05
C PRO A 103 -20.09 -24.10 -21.78
N GLY A 104 -20.59 -22.87 -21.79
CA GLY A 104 -21.19 -22.19 -20.65
C GLY A 104 -20.43 -20.94 -20.23
N GLU A 105 -21.12 -19.99 -19.61
CA GLU A 105 -20.55 -18.72 -19.15
C GLU A 105 -20.14 -18.81 -17.67
N VAL A 106 -19.16 -19.66 -17.36
CA VAL A 106 -18.63 -19.76 -15.98
C VAL A 106 -17.92 -18.47 -15.56
N GLY A 107 -17.26 -17.80 -16.50
CA GLY A 107 -16.59 -16.51 -16.28
C GLY A 107 -15.28 -16.63 -15.48
N GLY A 108 -14.96 -15.58 -14.72
CA GLY A 108 -13.78 -15.49 -13.84
C GLY A 108 -12.89 -14.28 -14.12
N HIS A 109 -12.21 -13.79 -13.08
CA HIS A 109 -11.38 -12.59 -13.14
C HIS A 109 -9.89 -12.93 -13.04
N ILE A 110 -9.10 -12.53 -14.04
CA ILE A 110 -7.64 -12.69 -14.04
C ILE A 110 -6.97 -11.45 -13.44
N ALA A 111 -7.40 -10.26 -13.87
CA ALA A 111 -6.74 -9.00 -13.56
C ALA A 111 -6.77 -8.65 -12.07
N SER A 112 -7.87 -8.95 -11.37
CA SER A 112 -8.05 -8.59 -9.95
C SER A 112 -7.02 -9.27 -9.05
N PHE A 113 -6.79 -10.57 -9.24
CA PHE A 113 -5.74 -11.26 -8.51
C PHE A 113 -4.36 -10.84 -9.00
N ALA A 114 -4.17 -10.67 -10.31
CA ALA A 114 -2.87 -10.27 -10.85
C ALA A 114 -2.36 -8.92 -10.30
N SER A 115 -3.23 -7.94 -10.07
CA SER A 115 -2.83 -6.66 -9.47
C SER A 115 -2.48 -6.79 -7.98
N SER A 116 -3.10 -7.73 -7.26
CA SER A 116 -2.98 -7.86 -5.81
C SER A 116 -2.12 -9.04 -5.33
N ALA A 117 -1.63 -9.92 -6.22
CA ALA A 117 -1.00 -11.18 -5.79
C ALA A 117 0.23 -10.99 -4.91
N THR A 118 0.99 -9.90 -5.08
CA THR A 118 2.15 -9.61 -4.20
C THR A 118 1.68 -9.23 -2.79
N LEU A 119 0.60 -8.47 -2.66
CA LEU A 119 0.00 -8.14 -1.36
C LEU A 119 -0.44 -9.41 -0.63
N TYR A 120 -1.16 -10.31 -1.32
CA TYR A 120 -1.58 -11.58 -0.73
C TYR A 120 -0.39 -12.47 -0.37
N ASP A 121 0.63 -12.55 -1.22
CA ASP A 121 1.79 -13.41 -0.98
C ASP A 121 2.61 -12.96 0.23
N VAL A 122 2.83 -11.64 0.39
CA VAL A 122 3.42 -11.08 1.61
C VAL A 122 2.57 -11.43 2.82
N GLY A 123 1.24 -11.27 2.73
CA GLY A 123 0.30 -11.65 3.78
C GLY A 123 0.46 -13.11 4.21
N PHE A 124 0.43 -14.04 3.26
CA PHE A 124 0.56 -15.47 3.54
C PHE A 124 1.93 -15.88 4.12
N ASN A 125 3.03 -15.29 3.62
CA ASN A 125 4.37 -15.71 4.03
C ASN A 125 4.77 -15.12 5.39
N HIS A 126 4.30 -13.91 5.72
CA HIS A 126 4.88 -13.12 6.82
C HIS A 126 3.89 -12.66 7.89
N PHE A 127 2.58 -12.67 7.62
CA PHE A 127 1.61 -12.04 8.53
C PHE A 127 0.52 -13.00 9.01
N TRP A 128 -0.12 -13.71 8.08
CA TRP A 128 -1.36 -14.42 8.35
C TRP A 128 -1.15 -15.70 9.14
N ARG A 129 -1.90 -15.81 10.23
CA ARG A 129 -1.84 -16.94 11.16
C ARG A 129 -3.01 -17.87 10.91
N ALA A 130 -2.69 -19.14 10.63
CA ALA A 130 -3.68 -20.21 10.68
C ALA A 130 -4.13 -20.47 12.13
N PRO A 131 -5.35 -21.01 12.33
CA PRO A 131 -5.79 -21.48 13.64
C PRO A 131 -4.83 -22.53 14.21
N ASN A 132 -4.57 -22.44 15.50
CA ASN A 132 -3.82 -23.41 16.31
C ASN A 132 -4.27 -23.36 17.77
N ASP A 133 -3.70 -24.20 18.63
CA ASP A 133 -4.09 -24.33 20.04
C ASP A 133 -3.98 -23.02 20.85
N ALA A 134 -3.08 -22.11 20.45
CA ALA A 134 -2.83 -20.84 21.13
C ALA A 134 -3.49 -19.62 20.46
N HIS A 135 -3.94 -19.75 19.20
CA HIS A 135 -4.49 -18.64 18.43
C HIS A 135 -5.62 -19.11 17.49
N PRO A 136 -6.81 -18.48 17.51
CA PRO A 136 -7.96 -18.92 16.70
C PRO A 136 -7.80 -18.69 15.19
N GLY A 137 -6.71 -18.05 14.77
CA GLY A 137 -6.42 -17.71 13.38
C GLY A 137 -6.90 -16.30 13.00
N ASP A 138 -6.31 -15.75 11.95
CA ASP A 138 -6.67 -14.41 11.47
C ASP A 138 -7.91 -14.48 10.57
N LEU A 139 -8.80 -13.49 10.72
CA LEU A 139 -10.00 -13.35 9.89
C LEU A 139 -9.69 -12.53 8.64
N ILE A 140 -9.49 -13.21 7.51
CA ILE A 140 -9.09 -12.58 6.24
C ILE A 140 -10.33 -12.45 5.34
N TYR A 141 -10.77 -11.21 5.11
CA TYR A 141 -11.85 -10.89 4.18
C TYR A 141 -11.29 -10.75 2.76
N VAL A 142 -11.08 -11.90 2.11
CA VAL A 142 -10.53 -11.96 0.75
C VAL A 142 -11.49 -11.30 -0.25
N GLN A 143 -10.93 -10.52 -1.18
CA GLN A 143 -11.68 -9.98 -2.31
C GLN A 143 -12.22 -11.12 -3.18
N GLY A 144 -13.54 -11.23 -3.35
CA GLY A 144 -14.17 -12.37 -4.04
C GLY A 144 -13.65 -12.59 -5.46
N HIS A 145 -13.40 -11.53 -6.23
CA HIS A 145 -12.84 -11.62 -7.59
C HIS A 145 -11.39 -12.13 -7.64
N SER A 146 -10.70 -12.19 -6.51
CA SER A 146 -9.33 -12.71 -6.39
C SER A 146 -9.30 -14.17 -5.92
N SER A 147 -10.46 -14.82 -5.78
CA SER A 147 -10.59 -16.23 -5.37
C SER A 147 -9.77 -17.22 -6.22
N PRO A 148 -9.59 -17.08 -7.55
CA PRO A 148 -8.71 -18.00 -8.30
C PRO A 148 -7.27 -17.99 -7.78
N GLY A 149 -6.79 -16.87 -7.22
CA GLY A 149 -5.48 -16.81 -6.59
C GLY A 149 -5.35 -17.64 -5.32
N VAL A 150 -6.40 -17.65 -4.50
CA VAL A 150 -6.46 -18.45 -3.27
C VAL A 150 -6.51 -19.93 -3.59
N TYR A 151 -7.32 -20.34 -4.58
CA TYR A 151 -7.36 -21.74 -5.04
C TYR A 151 -6.03 -22.18 -5.65
N ALA A 152 -5.39 -21.31 -6.43
CA ALA A 152 -4.08 -21.60 -7.02
C ALA A 152 -3.00 -21.86 -5.95
N ARG A 153 -3.02 -21.07 -4.86
CA ARG A 153 -2.13 -21.31 -3.72
C ARG A 153 -2.50 -22.60 -2.98
N ALA A 154 -3.78 -22.83 -2.71
CA ALA A 154 -4.24 -24.04 -2.05
C ALA A 154 -3.87 -25.32 -2.85
N PHE A 155 -3.94 -25.28 -4.17
CA PHE A 155 -3.46 -26.35 -5.05
C PHE A 155 -1.94 -26.54 -4.94
N LEU A 156 -1.16 -25.46 -4.99
CA LEU A 156 0.29 -25.54 -4.83
C LEU A 156 0.72 -26.09 -3.46
N GLU A 157 -0.08 -25.83 -2.42
CA GLU A 157 0.08 -26.35 -1.06
C GLU A 157 -0.47 -27.79 -0.90
N GLY A 158 -1.02 -28.40 -1.96
CA GLY A 158 -1.57 -29.75 -1.92
C GLY A 158 -2.92 -29.88 -1.20
N ARG A 159 -3.62 -28.77 -0.93
CA ARG A 159 -4.94 -28.75 -0.29
C ARG A 159 -6.10 -28.92 -1.27
N LEU A 160 -5.86 -28.64 -2.56
CA LEU A 160 -6.78 -28.93 -3.66
C LEU A 160 -6.11 -29.86 -4.66
N SER A 161 -6.88 -30.79 -5.23
CA SER A 161 -6.44 -31.66 -6.32
C SER A 161 -6.54 -30.95 -7.69
N GLU A 162 -5.91 -31.53 -8.71
CA GLU A 162 -6.04 -31.04 -10.09
C GLU A 162 -7.50 -31.10 -10.56
N GLU A 163 -8.22 -32.16 -10.20
CA GLU A 163 -9.66 -32.29 -10.51
C GLU A 163 -10.48 -31.17 -9.88
N GLN A 164 -10.20 -30.78 -8.63
CA GLN A 164 -10.92 -29.70 -7.96
C GLN A 164 -10.67 -28.33 -8.57
N ILE A 165 -9.46 -28.04 -9.04
CA ILE A 165 -9.18 -26.75 -9.69
C ILE A 165 -9.63 -26.70 -11.16
N ASP A 166 -9.89 -27.87 -11.75
CA ASP A 166 -10.45 -27.98 -13.08
C ASP A 166 -11.98 -27.86 -13.07
N HIS A 167 -12.71 -27.87 -11.95
CA HIS A 167 -14.18 -27.86 -11.91
C HIS A 167 -14.76 -26.77 -11.02
#